data_AF-A0A1F8PDZ7-F1
#
_entry.id   AF-A0A1F8PDZ7-F1
#
_cell.length_a   1.000
_cell.length_b   1.000
_cell.length_c   1.000
_cell.angle_alpha   90.00
_cell.angle_beta   90.00
_cell.angle_gamma   90.00
#
_symmetry.space_group_name_H-M   'P 1'
#
loop_
_entity.id
_entity.type
_entity.pdbx_description
1 polymer ?
#
loop_
_entity_poly.entity_id
_entity_poly.type
_entity_poly.pdbx_seq_one_letter_code
_entity_poly.pdbx_strand_id
1 'polypeptide(L)'
;MNRRMLLDLLASRRVKIMTDACIQEITGEGMIVTGKEIRRSELKADSVVLACGLESDNRLYEALRGKVAHLFAVGDGREPRNIMGALWDGYEVGRAV
;
A
#
# COMPACT_ATOMS: atom_id res chain seq x y z
N MET A 1 19.94 6.22 -0.86
CA MET A 1 20.09 7.63 -1.30
C MET A 1 18.76 8.40 -1.23
N ASN A 2 17.67 7.91 -1.84
CA ASN A 2 16.37 8.63 -1.87
C ASN A 2 15.69 8.86 -0.51
N ARG A 3 15.86 7.95 0.46
CA ARG A 3 15.20 8.07 1.77
C ARG A 3 15.57 9.36 2.50
N ARG A 4 16.84 9.75 2.49
CA ARG A 4 17.32 10.96 3.19
C ARG A 4 16.69 12.22 2.58
N MET A 5 16.73 12.31 1.25
CA MET A 5 16.11 13.43 0.52
C MET A 5 14.60 13.55 0.78
N LEU A 6 13.89 12.41 0.86
CA LEU A 6 12.46 12.41 1.19
C LEU A 6 12.19 12.91 2.62
N LEU A 7 12.99 12.46 3.59
CA LEU A 7 12.85 12.92 4.98
C LEU A 7 13.16 14.41 5.12
N ASP A 8 14.20 14.90 4.43
CA ASP A 8 14.54 16.31 4.40
C ASP A 8 13.39 17.15 3.78
N LEU A 9 12.76 16.65 2.71
CA LEU A 9 11.58 17.27 2.10
C LEU A 9 10.39 17.33 3.06
N LEU A 10 10.06 16.23 3.75
CA LEU A 10 8.97 16.19 4.73
C LEU A 10 9.22 17.16 5.90
N ALA A 11 10.46 17.23 6.38
CA ALA A 11 10.87 18.19 7.41
C ALA A 11 10.73 19.64 6.94
N SER A 12 11.13 19.95 5.70
CA SER A 12 10.99 21.29 5.12
C SER A 12 9.53 21.76 5.01
N ARG A 13 8.61 20.81 4.82
CA ARG A 13 7.15 21.04 4.78
C ARG A 13 6.49 20.94 6.16
N ARG A 14 7.27 20.73 7.23
CA ARG A 14 6.79 20.60 8.62
C ARG A 14 5.75 19.48 8.80
N VAL A 15 5.90 18.38 8.07
CA VAL A 15 5.03 17.21 8.22
C VAL A 15 5.32 16.53 9.56
N LYS A 16 4.29 16.35 10.39
CA LYS A 16 4.39 15.60 11.64
C LYS A 16 4.45 14.10 11.35
N ILE A 17 5.54 13.45 11.74
CA ILE A 17 5.75 12.01 11.56
C ILE A 17 5.56 11.32 12.92
N MET A 18 4.70 10.31 12.96
CA MET A 18 4.47 9.47 14.15
C MET A 18 4.73 8.02 13.77
N THR A 19 5.79 7.44 14.32
CA THR A 19 6.11 6.01 14.19
C THR A 19 5.65 5.27 15.43
N ASP A 20 5.55 3.94 15.35
CA ASP A 20 5.05 3.09 16.45
C ASP A 20 3.66 3.53 16.96
N ALA A 21 2.85 4.10 16.07
CA ALA A 21 1.50 4.54 16.33
C ALA A 21 0.51 3.62 15.61
N CYS A 22 -0.54 3.20 16.30
CA CYS A 22 -1.60 2.35 15.76
C CYS A 22 -2.93 3.09 15.80
N ILE A 23 -3.59 3.24 14.63
CA ILE A 23 -4.93 3.82 14.54
C ILE A 23 -5.93 2.82 15.10
N GLN A 24 -6.72 3.24 16.08
CA GLN A 24 -7.77 2.41 16.69
C GLN A 24 -9.13 2.65 16.05
N GLU A 25 -9.42 3.91 15.71
CA GLU A 25 -10.74 4.33 15.27
C GLU A 25 -10.62 5.62 14.46
N ILE A 26 -11.46 5.74 13.42
CA ILE A 26 -11.63 6.98 12.65
C ILE A 26 -12.97 7.57 13.08
N THR A 27 -12.93 8.81 13.55
CA THR A 27 -14.11 9.54 14.06
C THR A 27 -14.51 10.64 13.09
N GLY A 28 -15.67 11.26 13.31
CA GLY A 28 -16.11 12.40 12.48
C GLY A 28 -15.21 13.64 12.58
N GLU A 29 -14.38 13.75 13.62
CA GLU A 29 -13.45 14.88 13.81
C GLU A 29 -11.98 14.52 13.51
N GLY A 30 -11.68 13.26 13.18
CA GLY A 30 -10.33 12.81 12.87
C GLY A 30 -10.10 11.32 13.20
N MET A 31 -9.15 11.04 14.09
CA MET A 31 -8.77 9.66 14.42
C MET A 31 -8.27 9.51 15.86
N ILE A 32 -8.46 8.33 16.41
CA ILE A 32 -7.91 7.91 17.70
C ILE A 32 -6.71 7.01 17.46
N VAL A 33 -5.58 7.36 18.06
CA VAL A 33 -4.30 6.66 17.88
C VAL A 33 -3.72 6.26 19.23
N THR A 34 -3.06 5.10 19.24
CA THR A 34 -2.33 4.60 20.40
C THR A 34 -0.85 4.52 20.06
N GLY A 35 0.00 5.17 20.87
CA GLY A 35 1.46 5.06 20.75
C GLY A 35 2.04 3.93 21.62
N LYS A 36 3.38 3.88 21.70
CA LYS A 36 4.14 2.91 22.53
C LYS A 36 3.71 2.83 24.00
N GLU A 37 3.19 3.90 24.59
CA GLU A 37 2.81 3.95 26.01
C GLU A 37 1.32 3.68 26.29
N ILE A 38 0.58 3.04 25.35
CA ILE A 38 -0.86 2.72 25.50
C ILE A 38 -1.72 3.96 25.83
N ARG A 39 -1.20 5.17 25.57
CA ARG A 39 -1.97 6.40 25.76
C ARG A 39 -2.78 6.68 24.51
N ARG A 40 -4.11 6.54 24.63
CA ARG A 40 -5.07 6.96 23.60
C ARG A 40 -4.94 8.47 23.41
N SER A 41 -4.64 8.89 22.19
CA SER A 41 -4.54 10.29 21.79
C SER A 41 -5.48 10.56 20.63
N GLU A 42 -6.21 11.66 20.70
CA GLU A 42 -7.06 12.12 19.61
C GLU A 42 -6.26 13.01 18.66
N LEU A 43 -6.41 12.76 17.37
CA LEU A 43 -5.76 13.48 16.28
C LEU A 43 -6.84 14.02 15.35
N LYS A 44 -7.06 15.33 15.43
CA LYS A 44 -8.04 16.02 14.57
C LYS A 44 -7.53 16.11 13.14
N ALA A 45 -8.40 15.81 12.19
CA ALA A 45 -8.12 15.89 10.76
C ALA A 45 -9.41 16.05 9.96
N ASP A 46 -9.41 16.93 8.96
CA ASP A 46 -10.53 17.09 8.03
C ASP A 46 -10.65 15.93 7.04
N SER A 47 -9.56 15.20 6.83
CA SER A 47 -9.50 14.08 5.90
C SER A 47 -8.51 13.02 6.38
N VAL A 48 -8.88 11.76 6.19
CA VAL A 48 -8.06 10.60 6.55
C VAL A 48 -7.79 9.79 5.28
N VAL A 49 -6.52 9.65 4.92
CA VAL A 49 -6.09 8.85 3.77
C VAL A 49 -5.52 7.52 4.27
N LEU A 50 -6.16 6.41 3.89
CA LEU A 50 -5.71 5.07 4.21
C LEU A 50 -4.70 4.58 3.15
N ALA A 51 -3.44 4.46 3.56
CA ALA A 51 -2.36 3.91 2.74
C ALA A 51 -1.79 2.63 3.38
N CYS A 52 -2.69 1.69 3.72
CA CYS A 52 -2.39 0.51 4.54
C CYS A 52 -1.85 -0.71 3.77
N GLY A 53 -1.71 -0.59 2.45
CA GLY A 53 -1.32 -1.70 1.57
C GLY A 53 -2.20 -1.76 0.34
N LEU A 54 -2.04 -2.84 -0.43
CA LEU A 54 -2.76 -3.12 -1.66
C LEU A 54 -3.26 -4.56 -1.63
N GLU A 55 -4.37 -4.84 -2.31
CA GLU A 55 -4.89 -6.18 -2.57
C GLU A 55 -4.91 -6.43 -4.08
N SER A 56 -4.65 -7.66 -4.51
CA SER A 56 -4.68 -8.02 -5.93
C SER A 56 -6.10 -7.87 -6.49
N ASP A 57 -6.24 -7.17 -7.62
CA ASP A 57 -7.45 -7.26 -8.44
C ASP A 57 -7.28 -8.33 -9.52
N ASN A 58 -7.70 -9.55 -9.20
CA ASN A 58 -7.61 -10.71 -10.10
C ASN A 58 -8.97 -11.14 -10.68
N ARG A 59 -10.00 -10.27 -10.62
CA ARG A 59 -11.38 -10.62 -11.01
C ARG A 59 -11.50 -11.12 -12.44
N LEU A 60 -10.79 -10.46 -13.38
CA LEU A 60 -10.79 -10.86 -14.79
C LEU A 60 -10.11 -12.22 -15.00
N TYR A 61 -9.01 -12.48 -14.29
CA TYR A 61 -8.31 -13.75 -14.36
C TYR A 61 -9.23 -14.90 -13.91
N GLU A 62 -9.88 -14.77 -12.76
CA GLU A 62 -10.81 -15.79 -12.27
C GLU A 62 -12.00 -15.99 -13.22
N ALA A 63 -12.52 -14.92 -13.83
CA ALA A 63 -13.62 -15.01 -14.78
C ALA A 63 -13.27 -15.80 -16.07
N LEU A 64 -12.00 -15.80 -16.47
CA LEU A 64 -11.49 -16.48 -17.68
C LEU A 64 -10.83 -17.83 -17.38
N ARG A 65 -10.56 -18.13 -16.11
CA ARG A 65 -9.92 -19.37 -15.69
C ARG A 65 -10.72 -20.59 -16.17
N GLY A 66 -10.04 -21.49 -16.88
CA GLY A 66 -10.66 -22.68 -17.48
C GLY A 66 -11.42 -22.44 -18.80
N LYS A 67 -11.50 -21.19 -19.29
CA LYS A 67 -12.15 -20.86 -20.57
C LYS A 67 -11.16 -20.55 -21.70
N VAL A 68 -9.91 -20.25 -21.36
CA VAL A 68 -8.85 -19.88 -22.31
C VAL A 68 -7.63 -20.77 -22.05
N ALA A 69 -7.00 -21.27 -23.11
CA ALA A 69 -5.87 -22.19 -23.01
C ALA A 69 -4.61 -21.54 -22.42
N HIS A 70 -4.36 -20.28 -22.78
CA HIS A 70 -3.20 -19.51 -22.30
C HIS A 70 -3.69 -18.32 -21.50
N LEU A 71 -3.66 -18.45 -20.17
CA LEU A 71 -4.09 -17.42 -19.25
C LEU A 71 -3.08 -17.31 -18.11
N PHE A 72 -2.57 -16.10 -17.89
CA PHE A 72 -1.54 -15.82 -16.89
C PHE A 72 -1.93 -14.56 -16.11
N ALA A 73 -1.80 -14.61 -14.79
CA ALA A 73 -1.82 -13.41 -13.95
C ALA A 73 -0.38 -12.93 -13.77
N VAL A 74 -0.13 -11.63 -13.95
CA VAL A 74 1.20 -11.02 -13.80
C VAL A 74 1.11 -9.71 -13.03
N GLY A 75 2.20 -9.34 -12.36
CA GLY A 75 2.30 -8.10 -11.60
C GLY A 75 1.31 -8.04 -10.44
N ASP A 76 0.86 -6.83 -10.10
CA ASP A 76 0.01 -6.61 -8.92
C ASP A 76 -1.36 -7.30 -9.02
N GLY A 77 -1.83 -7.59 -10.24
CA GLY A 77 -3.03 -8.41 -10.46
C GLY A 77 -2.86 -9.87 -10.02
N ARG A 78 -1.61 -10.36 -9.91
CA ARG A 78 -1.27 -11.65 -9.29
C ARG A 78 -1.02 -11.47 -7.80
N GLU A 79 -0.07 -10.61 -7.46
CA GLU A 79 0.33 -10.32 -6.09
C GLU A 79 0.92 -8.91 -6.01
N PRO A 80 0.44 -8.02 -5.12
CA PRO A 80 0.90 -6.64 -5.08
C PRO A 80 2.35 -6.58 -4.59
N ARG A 81 3.23 -5.97 -5.38
CA ARG A 81 4.65 -5.83 -5.05
C ARG A 81 5.17 -4.45 -5.45
N ASN A 82 6.48 -4.28 -5.43
CA ASN A 82 7.09 -3.10 -6.03
C ASN A 82 7.15 -3.25 -7.56
N ILE A 83 7.42 -2.13 -8.25
CA ILE A 83 7.49 -2.06 -9.71
C ILE A 83 8.47 -3.10 -10.29
N MET A 84 9.58 -3.37 -9.60
CA MET A 84 10.54 -4.40 -10.06
C MET A 84 9.91 -5.79 -10.05
N GLY A 85 9.12 -6.12 -9.03
CA GLY A 85 8.38 -7.39 -8.97
C GLY A 85 7.42 -7.54 -10.14
N ALA A 86 6.68 -6.49 -10.49
CA ALA A 86 5.78 -6.52 -11.65
C ALA A 86 6.50 -6.69 -12.99
N LEU A 87 7.66 -6.04 -13.15
CA LEU A 87 8.50 -6.19 -14.34
C LEU A 87 9.06 -7.61 -14.47
N TRP A 88 9.58 -8.18 -13.38
CA TRP A 88 10.12 -9.55 -13.38
C TRP A 88 9.04 -10.58 -13.68
N ASP A 89 7.85 -10.44 -13.07
CA ASP A 89 6.71 -11.32 -13.36
C ASP A 89 6.36 -11.32 -14.86
N GLY A 90 6.29 -10.14 -15.47
CA GLY A 90 6.02 -10.01 -16.91
C GLY A 90 7.12 -10.63 -17.78
N TYR A 91 8.39 -10.39 -17.42
CA TYR A 91 9.54 -10.96 -18.13
C TYR A 91 9.57 -12.50 -18.05
N GLU A 92 9.31 -13.06 -16.87
CA GLU A 92 9.31 -14.50 -16.65
C GLU A 92 8.20 -15.21 -17.44
N VAL A 93 6.99 -14.66 -17.47
CA VAL A 93 5.90 -15.22 -18.28
C VAL A 93 6.20 -15.02 -19.76
N GLY A 94 6.61 -13.82 -20.17
CA GLY A 94 6.85 -13.51 -21.58
C GLY A 94 7.96 -14.35 -22.23
N ARG A 95 8.98 -14.77 -21.47
CA ARG A 95 10.06 -15.64 -21.99
C ARG A 95 9.73 -17.14 -21.96
N ALA A 96 8.67 -17.54 -21.26
CA ALA A 96 8.27 -18.93 -21.07
C ALA A 96 7.14 -19.37 -22.02
N VAL A 97 6.59 -18.42 -22.79
CA VAL A 97 5.54 -18.63 -23.79
C VAL A 97 6.14 -18.66 -25.19
#